data_AF-A0A351KU05-F1
#
_entry.id   AF-A0A351KU05-F1
#
_cell.length_a   1.000
_cell.length_b   1.000
_cell.length_c   1.000
_cell.angle_alpha   90.00
_cell.angle_beta   90.00
_cell.angle_gamma   90.00
#
_symmetry.space_group_name_H-M   'P 1'
#
loop_
_entity.id
_entity.type
_entity.pdbx_description
1 polymer ?
#
loop_
_entity_poly.entity_id
_entity_poly.type
_entity_poly.pdbx_seq_one_letter_code
_entity_poly.pdbx_strand_id
1 'polypeptide(L)' 'MAEENQAPADPQFRVQKIYVKDVSFETPNSPQIFMIDWEPEIDFNLGSNAQQIQENTFEVTLKVTVTVTL' A
#
# COMPACT_ATOMS: atom_id res chain seq x y z
N MET A 1 -7.04 -23.65 46.40
CA MET A 1 -6.17 -24.06 45.28
C MET A 1 -6.56 -23.18 44.11
N ALA A 2 -5.57 -22.53 43.50
CA ALA A 2 -5.69 -21.29 42.76
C ALA A 2 -6.74 -21.30 41.63
N GLU A 3 -7.52 -20.22 41.54
CA GLU A 3 -8.27 -19.85 40.34
C GLU A 3 -7.28 -19.60 39.20
N GLU A 4 -7.41 -20.40 38.14
CA GLU A 4 -6.61 -20.32 36.93
C GLU A 4 -7.07 -19.09 36.14
N ASN A 5 -6.31 -18.01 36.28
CA ASN A 5 -6.55 -16.72 35.65
C ASN A 5 -6.25 -16.85 34.13
N GLN A 6 -7.26 -17.16 33.32
CA GLN A 6 -7.15 -17.12 31.86
C GLN A 6 -6.98 -15.66 31.43
N ALA A 7 -5.72 -15.25 31.26
CA ALA A 7 -5.38 -13.96 30.68
C ALA A 7 -6.01 -13.86 29.28
N PRO A 8 -6.63 -12.71 28.92
CA PRO A 8 -7.17 -12.51 27.59
C PRO A 8 -6.03 -12.68 26.56
N ALA A 9 -6.25 -13.54 25.56
CA ALA A 9 -5.29 -13.74 24.50
C ALA A 9 -5.04 -12.41 23.78
N ASP A 10 -3.79 -11.94 23.82
CA ASP A 10 -3.39 -10.71 23.12
C ASP A 10 -3.68 -10.83 21.61
N PRO A 11 -4.12 -9.76 20.95
CA PRO A 11 -4.40 -9.77 19.52
C PRO A 11 -3.13 -10.18 18.75
N GLN A 12 -3.21 -11.31 18.05
CA GLN A 12 -2.10 -11.83 17.26
C GLN A 12 -2.10 -11.23 15.85
N PHE A 13 -1.00 -10.57 15.46
CA PHE A 13 -0.76 -10.08 14.11
C PHE A 13 0.51 -10.73 13.54
N ARG A 14 0.40 -11.36 12.36
CA ARG A 14 1.54 -11.98 11.68
C ARG A 14 1.51 -11.67 10.18
N VAL A 15 2.59 -11.08 9.68
CA VAL A 15 2.78 -10.87 8.24
C VAL A 15 3.16 -12.21 7.60
N GLN A 16 2.34 -12.66 6.65
CA GLN A 16 2.58 -13.91 5.93
C GLN A 16 3.54 -13.68 4.75
N LYS A 17 3.20 -12.75 3.85
CA LYS A 17 4.00 -12.38 2.67
C LYS A 17 3.75 -10.92 2.29
N ILE A 18 4.74 -10.31 1.64
CA ILE A 18 4.63 -8.98 1.01
C ILE A 18 4.99 -9.18 -0.46
N TYR A 19 4.15 -8.66 -1.36
CA TYR A 19 4.35 -8.75 -2.80
C TYR A 19 3.71 -7.57 -3.51
N VAL A 20 4.18 -7.30 -4.74
CA VAL A 20 3.61 -6.31 -5.65
C VAL A 20 2.51 -6.99 -6.46
N LYS A 21 1.30 -6.43 -6.43
CA LYS A 21 0.17 -6.91 -7.26
C LYS A 21 0.17 -6.29 -8.65
N ASP A 22 0.49 -5.01 -8.70
CA ASP A 22 0.47 -4.21 -9.92
C ASP A 22 1.52 -3.10 -9.82
N VAL A 23 2.13 -2.77 -10.96
CA VAL A 23 3.06 -1.65 -11.12
C VAL A 23 2.92 -1.09 -12.51
N SER A 24 2.72 0.22 -12.60
CA SER A 24 2.68 0.96 -13.85
C SER A 24 3.55 2.19 -13.76
N PHE A 25 4.16 2.55 -14.89
CA PHE A 25 4.95 3.76 -15.04
C PHE A 25 4.80 4.27 -16.46
N GLU A 26 4.43 5.53 -16.62
CA GLU A 26 4.15 6.14 -17.91
C GLU A 26 4.75 7.55 -17.98
N THR A 27 5.34 7.88 -19.12
CA THR A 27 5.94 9.19 -19.40
C THR A 27 5.56 9.67 -20.80
N PRO A 28 4.36 10.25 -20.97
CA PRO A 28 3.80 10.53 -22.31
C PRO A 28 4.61 11.54 -23.12
N ASN A 29 5.29 12.49 -22.46
CA ASN A 29 6.02 13.59 -23.09
C ASN A 29 7.55 13.38 -23.12
N SER A 30 8.03 12.15 -22.91
CA SER A 30 9.46 11.85 -23.04
C SER A 30 9.86 11.67 -24.51
N PRO A 31 11.01 12.24 -24.96
CA PRO A 31 12.02 12.99 -24.20
C PRO A 31 11.82 14.52 -24.18
N GLN A 32 10.78 15.06 -24.83
CA GLN A 32 10.58 16.50 -25.00
C GLN A 32 10.49 17.25 -23.66
N ILE A 33 10.01 16.57 -22.61
CA ILE A 33 9.98 17.06 -21.22
C ILE A 33 11.33 17.59 -20.72
N PHE A 34 12.46 17.08 -21.22
CA PHE A 34 13.80 17.51 -20.79
C PHE A 34 14.19 18.91 -21.29
N MET A 35 13.41 19.50 -22.19
CA MET A 35 13.66 20.84 -22.75
C MET A 35 12.84 21.94 -22.08
N ILE A 36 11.95 21.57 -21.15
CA ILE A 36 11.03 22.49 -20.47
C ILE A 36 11.62 22.82 -19.09
N ASP A 37 11.45 24.07 -18.63
CA ASP A 37 11.81 24.46 -17.26
C ASP A 37 11.01 23.61 -16.24
N TRP A 38 11.72 23.09 -15.24
CA TRP A 38 11.20 22.07 -14.33
C TRP A 38 10.55 22.72 -13.08
N GLU A 39 9.26 22.99 -13.17
CA GLU A 39 8.41 23.41 -12.03
C GLU A 39 7.20 22.47 -11.87
N PRO A 40 7.41 21.22 -11.39
CA PRO A 40 6.33 20.25 -11.33
C PRO A 40 5.37 20.47 -10.15
N GLU A 41 4.09 20.18 -10.40
CA GLU A 41 3.08 19.89 -9.39
C GLU A 41 2.99 18.37 -9.16
N ILE A 42 2.89 17.96 -7.89
CA ILE A 42 2.85 16.56 -7.49
C ILE A 42 1.47 16.27 -6.87
N ASP A 43 0.72 15.37 -7.49
CA ASP A 43 -0.48 14.77 -6.91
C ASP A 43 -0.15 13.39 -6.33
N PHE A 44 -0.53 13.19 -5.06
CA PHE A 44 -0.30 11.94 -4.34
C PHE A 44 -1.62 11.37 -3.84
N ASN A 45 -1.96 10.17 -4.32
CA ASN A 45 -3.17 9.47 -3.92
C ASN A 45 -2.82 8.11 -3.28
N LEU A 46 -3.36 7.88 -2.08
CA LEU A 46 -3.17 6.65 -1.31
C LEU A 46 -4.51 5.96 -1.04
N GLY A 47 -4.68 4.76 -1.58
CA GLY A 47 -5.80 3.87 -1.28
C GLY A 47 -5.36 2.66 -0.47
N SER A 48 -6.12 2.29 0.55
CA SER A 48 -5.94 1.04 1.29
C SER A 48 -7.20 0.20 1.17
N ASN A 49 -7.03 -1.08 0.85
CA ASN A 49 -8.12 -2.04 0.82
C ASN A 49 -7.71 -3.28 1.62
N ALA A 50 -8.63 -3.78 2.44
CA ALA A 50 -8.45 -5.03 3.18
C ALA A 50 -9.52 -6.01 2.74
N GLN A 51 -9.09 -7.19 2.30
CA GLN A 51 -9.97 -8.28 1.88
C GLN A 51 -9.65 -9.52 2.71
N GLN A 52 -10.67 -10.15 3.27
CA GLN A 52 -10.51 -11.45 3.90
C GLN A 52 -10.38 -12.53 2.81
N ILE A 53 -9.33 -13.35 2.89
CA ILE A 53 -9.09 -14.43 1.93
C ILE A 53 -9.39 -15.81 2.53
N GLN A 54 -9.18 -15.97 3.84
CA GLN A 54 -9.48 -17.19 4.61
C GLN A 54 -9.80 -16.82 6.06
N GLU A 55 -10.18 -17.80 6.88
CA GLU A 55 -10.34 -17.61 8.31
C GLU A 55 -9.02 -17.10 8.93
N ASN A 56 -9.11 -15.99 9.68
CA ASN A 56 -7.96 -15.30 10.28
C ASN A 56 -6.85 -14.86 9.30
N THR A 57 -7.12 -14.80 7.99
CA THR A 57 -6.14 -14.37 6.98
C THR A 57 -6.71 -13.27 6.08
N PHE A 58 -6.01 -12.15 6.05
CA PHE A 58 -6.38 -10.96 5.28
C PHE A 58 -5.29 -10.61 4.27
N GLU A 59 -5.71 -10.21 3.07
CA GLU A 59 -4.87 -9.53 2.10
C GLU A 59 -5.13 -8.02 2.25
N VAL A 60 -4.07 -7.27 2.56
CA VAL A 60 -4.13 -5.80 2.61
C VAL A 60 -3.39 -5.27 1.39
N THR A 61 -4.12 -4.61 0.49
CA THR A 61 -3.55 -3.97 -0.70
C THR A 61 -3.42 -2.48 -0.46
N LEU A 62 -2.19 -1.97 -0.56
CA LEU A 62 -1.90 -0.54 -0.58
C LEU A 62 -1.70 -0.11 -2.03
N LYS A 63 -2.56 0.76 -2.54
CA LYS A 63 -2.43 1.38 -3.86
C LYS A 63 -1.88 2.79 -3.69
N VAL A 64 -0.74 3.04 -4.32
CA VAL A 64 -0.11 4.37 -4.36
C VAL A 64 -0.15 4.84 -5.81
N THR A 65 -0.75 5.99 -6.05
CA THR A 65 -0.72 6.66 -7.36
C THR A 65 -0.02 8.00 -7.17
N VAL A 66 1.04 8.22 -7.95
CA VAL A 66 1.76 9.49 -7.98
C VAL A 66 1.69 10.04 -9.39
N THR A 67 1.17 11.25 -9.53
CA THR A 67 1.09 11.95 -10.81
C THR A 67 1.91 13.22 -10.72
N VAL A 68 2.75 13.46 -11.72
CA VAL A 68 3.55 14.68 -11.81
C VAL A 68 3.14 15.41 -13.08
N THR A 69 2.70 16.66 -12.92
CA THR A 69 2.31 17.56 -14.03
C THR A 69 3.21 18.78 -14.03
N LEU A 70 3.63 19.25 -15.21
CA LEU A 70 4.29 20.55 -15.39
C LEU A 70 3.25 21.63 -15.71
#